data_AF-A0A9E3LMN4-F1
#
_entry.id   AF-A0A9E3LMN4-F1
#
_cell.length_a   1.000
_cell.length_b   1.000
_cell.length_c   1.000
_cell.angle_alpha   90.00
_cell.angle_beta   90.00
_cell.angle_gamma   90.00
#
_symmetry.space_group_name_H-M   'P 1'
#
loop_
_entity.id
_entity.type
_entity.pdbx_description
1 polymer ?
#
loop_
_entity_poly.entity_id
_entity_poly.type
_entity_poly.pdbx_seq_one_letter_code
_entity_poly.pdbx_strand_id
1 'polypeptide(L)'
;MTTTIRIDGDLKARVAAAAERAGKTAHAFMLDAIARMVEQVELDEAFHRVADARWANLLATGTTVPWEDAKTWLAARARGERARRPVARKPTR
;
A
#
# COMPACT_ATOMS: atom_id res chain seq x y z
N MET A 1 7.11 -25.71 -11.91
CA MET A 1 5.88 -26.38 -11.44
C MET A 1 4.71 -25.76 -12.17
N THR A 2 3.77 -26.56 -12.67
CA THR A 2 2.61 -26.05 -13.43
C THR A 2 1.35 -26.26 -12.59
N THR A 3 0.58 -25.20 -12.40
CA THR A 3 -0.70 -25.22 -11.68
C THR A 3 -1.82 -24.97 -12.68
N THR A 4 -2.84 -25.84 -12.70
CA THR A 4 -4.01 -25.69 -13.58
C THR A 4 -5.11 -24.93 -12.84
N ILE A 5 -5.52 -23.78 -13.38
CA ILE A 5 -6.57 -22.93 -12.81
C ILE A 5 -7.81 -23.02 -13.71
N ARG A 6 -8.97 -23.34 -13.13
CA ARG A 6 -10.25 -23.28 -13.86
C ARG A 6 -10.77 -21.85 -13.82
N ILE A 7 -11.07 -21.31 -15.01
CA ILE A 7 -11.76 -20.03 -15.21
C ILE A 7 -13.00 -20.28 -16.06
N ASP A 8 -14.05 -19.52 -15.83
CA ASP A 8 -15.25 -19.58 -16.66
C ASP A 8 -15.00 -19.00 -18.07
N GLY A 9 -15.95 -19.25 -18.98
CA GLY A 9 -15.84 -18.86 -20.38
C GLY A 9 -15.78 -17.35 -20.60
N ASP A 10 -16.55 -16.57 -19.82
CA ASP A 10 -16.56 -15.11 -19.92
C ASP A 10 -15.21 -14.53 -19.50
N LEU A 11 -14.70 -14.96 -18.33
CA LEU A 11 -13.40 -14.52 -17.84
C LEU A 11 -12.28 -14.88 -18.82
N LYS A 12 -12.31 -16.08 -19.41
CA LYS A 12 -11.33 -16.49 -20.42
C LYS A 12 -11.32 -15.55 -21.63
N ALA A 13 -12.49 -15.16 -22.14
CA ALA A 13 -12.60 -14.23 -23.27
C ALA A 13 -12.07 -12.83 -22.91
N ARG A 14 -12.40 -12.34 -21.71
CA ARG A 14 -11.92 -11.04 -21.20
C ARG A 14 -10.41 -11.02 -20.99
N VAL A 15 -9.83 -12.10 -20.47
CA VAL A 15 -8.38 -12.25 -20.31
C VAL A 15 -7.67 -12.26 -21.66
N ALA A 16 -8.20 -13.01 -22.65
CA ALA A 16 -7.63 -13.03 -23.99
C ALA A 16 -7.60 -11.62 -24.62
N ALA A 17 -8.74 -10.91 -24.59
CA ALA A 17 -8.83 -9.55 -25.13
C ALA A 17 -7.92 -8.55 -24.37
N ALA A 18 -7.78 -8.70 -23.05
CA ALA A 18 -6.85 -7.87 -22.26
C ALA A 18 -5.38 -8.16 -22.58
N ALA A 19 -5.03 -9.44 -22.78
CA ALA A 19 -3.69 -9.86 -23.15
C ALA A 19 -3.30 -9.34 -24.54
N GLU A 20 -4.21 -9.41 -25.52
CA GLU A 20 -4.00 -8.84 -26.86
C GLU A 20 -3.75 -7.33 -26.81
N ARG A 21 -4.58 -6.57 -26.07
CA ARG A 21 -4.36 -5.13 -25.87
C ARG A 21 -3.03 -4.81 -25.19
N ALA A 22 -2.55 -5.71 -24.33
CA ALA A 22 -1.26 -5.59 -23.66
C ALA A 22 -0.08 -6.13 -24.50
N GLY A 23 -0.32 -6.69 -25.70
CA GLY A 23 0.70 -7.32 -26.54
C GLY A 23 1.31 -8.59 -25.94
N LYS A 24 0.54 -9.34 -25.13
CA LYS A 24 1.00 -10.52 -24.38
C LYS A 24 0.18 -11.76 -24.73
N THR A 25 0.75 -12.94 -24.50
CA THR A 25 -0.04 -14.17 -24.47
C THR A 25 -0.95 -14.18 -23.25
N ALA A 26 -2.10 -14.87 -23.33
CA ALA A 26 -3.00 -15.01 -22.18
C ALA A 26 -2.29 -15.60 -20.95
N HIS A 27 -1.37 -16.56 -21.14
CA HIS A 27 -0.59 -17.14 -20.05
C HIS A 27 0.33 -16.11 -19.37
N ALA A 28 1.13 -15.37 -20.15
CA ALA A 28 2.02 -14.34 -19.60
C ALA A 28 1.22 -13.24 -18.89
N PHE A 29 0.08 -12.83 -19.46
CA PHE A 29 -0.82 -11.86 -18.83
C PHE A 29 -1.36 -12.35 -17.48
N MET A 30 -1.77 -13.62 -17.38
CA MET A 30 -2.25 -14.20 -16.12
C MET A 30 -1.14 -14.28 -15.06
N LEU A 31 0.08 -14.66 -15.44
CA LEU A 31 1.21 -14.70 -14.50
C LEU A 31 1.53 -13.30 -13.94
N ASP A 32 1.57 -12.29 -14.81
CA ASP A 32 1.79 -10.90 -14.39
C ASP A 32 0.68 -10.42 -13.45
N ALA A 33 -0.58 -10.79 -13.73
CA ALA A 33 -1.70 -10.42 -12.89
C ALA A 33 -1.60 -11.05 -11.49
N ILE A 34 -1.22 -12.33 -11.41
CA ILE A 34 -1.02 -13.03 -10.13
C ILE A 34 0.15 -12.40 -9.37
N ALA A 35 1.29 -12.16 -10.02
CA ALA A 35 2.46 -11.56 -9.38
C ALA A 35 2.12 -10.18 -8.79
N ARG A 36 1.43 -9.33 -9.56
CA ARG A 36 0.98 -8.01 -9.09
C ARG A 36 0.01 -8.10 -7.92
N MET A 37 -0.92 -9.04 -7.96
CA MET A 37 -1.88 -9.22 -6.87
C MET A 37 -1.18 -9.67 -5.58
N VAL A 38 -0.22 -10.60 -5.68
CA VAL A 38 0.58 -11.05 -4.53
C VAL A 38 1.36 -9.88 -3.95
N GLU A 39 2.10 -9.14 -4.77
CA GLU A 39 2.85 -7.96 -4.33
C GLU A 39 1.95 -6.92 -3.66
N GLN A 40 0.77 -6.66 -4.24
CA GLN A 40 -0.18 -5.70 -3.67
C GLN A 40 -0.69 -6.15 -2.30
N VAL A 41 -1.05 -7.44 -2.15
CA VAL A 41 -1.49 -8.00 -0.85
C VAL A 41 -0.37 -7.91 0.19
N GLU A 42 0.88 -8.21 -0.19
CA GLU A 42 2.03 -8.12 0.71
C GLU A 42 2.28 -6.66 1.17
N LEU A 43 2.16 -5.69 0.26
CA LEU A 43 2.26 -4.27 0.58
C LEU A 43 1.14 -3.81 1.52
N ASP A 44 -0.09 -4.22 1.24
CA ASP A 44 -1.25 -3.90 2.08
C ASP A 44 -1.09 -4.49 3.49
N GLU A 45 -0.66 -5.75 3.60
CA GLU A 45 -0.43 -6.39 4.90
C GLU A 45 0.70 -5.70 5.67
N ALA A 46 1.81 -5.37 5.00
CA ALA A 46 2.91 -4.63 5.62
C ALA A 46 2.47 -3.25 6.12
N PHE A 47 1.64 -2.55 5.34
CA PHE A 47 1.06 -1.27 5.73
C PHE A 47 0.14 -1.41 6.95
N HIS A 48 -0.78 -2.38 6.93
CA HIS A 48 -1.70 -2.66 8.04
C HIS A 48 -0.94 -3.00 9.33
N ARG A 49 0.08 -3.85 9.25
CA ARG A 49 0.91 -4.21 10.41
C ARG A 49 1.55 -2.98 11.07
N VAL A 50 2.05 -2.04 10.27
CA VAL A 50 2.62 -0.78 10.77
C VAL A 50 1.53 0.13 11.36
N ALA A 51 0.37 0.20 10.72
CA ALA A 51 -0.76 1.00 11.20
C ALA A 51 -1.27 0.48 12.54
N ASP A 52 -1.47 -0.84 12.69
CA ASP A 52 -1.93 -1.49 13.91
C ASP A 52 -0.95 -1.27 15.07
N ALA A 53 0.35 -1.40 14.82
CA ALA A 53 1.38 -1.12 15.83
C ALA A 53 1.34 0.35 16.30
N ARG A 54 1.15 1.29 15.38
CA ARG A 54 1.02 2.73 15.71
C ARG A 54 -0.28 3.01 16.44
N TRP A 55 -1.37 2.37 16.05
CA TRP A 55 -2.67 2.50 16.70
C TRP A 55 -2.64 1.98 18.14
N ALA A 56 -2.05 0.80 18.37
CA ALA A 56 -1.84 0.26 19.70
C ALA A 56 -1.00 1.19 20.58
N ASN A 57 0.07 1.78 20.02
CA ASN A 57 0.89 2.75 20.75
C ASN A 57 0.12 4.03 21.10
N LEU A 58 -0.71 4.52 20.18
CA LEU A 58 -1.58 5.67 20.42
C LEU A 58 -2.60 5.38 21.53
N LEU A 59 -3.28 4.22 21.49
CA LEU A 59 -4.21 3.80 22.53
C LEU A 59 -3.52 3.67 23.90
N ALA A 60 -2.30 3.12 23.94
CA ALA A 60 -1.55 2.93 25.19
C ALA A 60 -1.03 4.24 25.79
N THR A 61 -0.54 5.16 24.96
CA THR A 61 0.16 6.37 25.44
C THR A 61 -0.73 7.62 25.47
N GLY A 62 -1.75 7.66 24.61
CA GLY A 62 -2.54 8.86 24.31
C GLY A 62 -1.73 9.99 23.68
N THR A 63 -0.52 9.73 23.19
CA THR A 63 0.36 10.75 22.62
C THR A 63 0.23 10.83 21.11
N THR A 64 0.11 12.05 20.58
CA THR A 64 0.03 12.33 19.14
C THR A 64 0.95 13.48 18.78
N VAL A 65 1.28 13.62 17.50
CA VAL A 65 1.88 14.85 16.99
C VAL A 65 0.73 15.79 16.60
N PRO A 66 0.66 17.02 17.12
CA PRO A 66 -0.33 18.00 16.67
C PRO A 66 -0.21 18.26 15.17
N TRP A 67 -1.35 18.41 14.50
CA TRP A 67 -1.39 18.54 13.03
C TRP A 67 -0.57 19.73 12.52
N GLU A 68 -0.63 20.88 13.18
CA GLU A 68 0.14 22.07 12.77
C GLU A 68 1.66 21.85 12.84
N ASP A 69 2.14 21.13 13.86
CA ASP A 69 3.55 20.78 13.99
C ASP A 69 3.98 19.82 12.87
N ALA A 70 3.14 18.81 12.58
CA ALA A 70 3.38 17.85 11.50
C ALA A 70 3.41 18.55 10.13
N LYS A 71 2.44 19.42 9.86
CA LYS A 71 2.32 20.17 8.60
C LYS A 71 3.52 21.10 8.39
N THR A 72 3.91 21.84 9.44
CA THR A 72 5.09 22.72 9.40
C THR A 72 6.36 21.93 9.08
N TRP A 73 6.55 20.79 9.76
CA TRP A 73 7.69 19.92 9.52
C TRP A 73 7.69 19.32 8.10
N LEU A 74 6.55 18.82 7.62
CA LEU A 74 6.42 18.26 6.27
C LEU A 74 6.70 19.31 5.19
N ALA A 75 6.20 20.53 5.34
CA ALA A 75 6.44 21.63 4.41
C ALA A 75 7.93 22.00 4.33
N ALA A 76 8.62 22.08 5.47
CA ALA A 76 10.06 22.34 5.50
C ALA A 76 10.86 21.21 4.84
N ARG A 77 10.50 19.95 5.11
CA ARG A 77 11.12 18.78 4.46
C ARG A 77 10.92 18.77 2.95
N ALA A 78 9.74 19.17 2.47
CA ALA A 78 9.45 19.27 1.04
C ALA A 78 10.31 20.33 0.34
N ARG A 79 10.75 21.37 1.05
CA ARG A 79 11.72 22.37 0.56
C ARG A 79 13.19 21.94 0.68
N GLY A 80 13.46 20.70 1.12
CA GLY A 80 14.81 20.18 1.33
C GLY A 80 15.46 20.62 2.65
N GLU A 81 14.73 21.34 3.51
CA GLU A 81 15.27 21.82 4.78
C GLU A 81 15.44 20.67 5.79
N ARG A 82 16.44 20.80 6.67
CA ARG A 82 16.66 19.88 7.79
C ARG A 82 15.88 20.35 9.03
N ALA A 83 14.55 20.31 8.94
CA ALA A 83 13.68 20.63 10.07
C ALA A 83 13.67 19.51 11.13
N ARG A 84 13.70 19.90 12.42
CA ARG A 84 13.58 18.97 13.55
C ARG A 84 12.22 18.29 13.52
N ARG A 85 12.22 16.96 13.62
CA ARG A 85 10.98 16.18 13.67
C ARG A 85 10.18 16.51 14.93
N PRO A 86 8.87 16.79 14.83
CA PRO A 86 8.04 17.05 15.99
C PRO A 86 7.88 15.77 16.83
N VAL A 87 7.79 15.94 18.14
CA VAL A 87 7.69 14.84 19.11
C VAL A 87 6.24 14.65 19.51
N ALA A 88 5.82 13.39 19.60
CA ALA A 88 4.48 13.04 20.06
C ALA A 88 4.31 13.43 21.54
N ARG A 89 3.17 14.04 21.87
CA ARG A 89 2.80 14.48 23.21
C ARG A 89 1.30 14.31 23.43
N LYS A 90 0.86 14.28 24.69
CA LYS A 90 -0.58 14.25 24.97
C LYS A 90 -1.20 15.55 24.44
N PRO A 91 -2.31 15.49 23.68
CA PRO A 91 -2.98 16.70 23.22
C PRO A 91 -3.50 17.47 24.44
N THR A 92 -3.05 18.73 24.57
CA THR A 92 -3.65 19.69 25.49
C THR A 92 -5.01 20.08 24.95
N ARG A 93 -6.04 19.93 25.79
CA ARG A 93 -7.43 20.27 25.48
C ARG A 93 -7.63 21.77 25.28
#